data_AF-A0A9W9ECY1-F1
#
_entry.id   AF-A0A9W9ECY1-F1
#
_cell.length_a   1.000
_cell.length_b   1.000
_cell.length_c   1.000
_cell.angle_alpha   90.00
_cell.angle_beta   90.00
_cell.angle_gamma   90.00
#
_symmetry.space_group_name_H-M   'P 1'
#
loop_
_entity.id
_entity.type
_entity.pdbx_description
1 polymer ?
#
loop_
_entity_poly.entity_id
_entity_poly.type
_entity_poly.pdbx_seq_one_letter_code
_entity_poly.pdbx_strand_id
1 'polypeptide(L)'
;MAPPYVWTDPLQALALITENPARLSEELSSALSNPDEFETARQRAKTLVEDYQRVSPSDDTAPVLRLFLEKLPKEGQTALISDIITSENLRTLRDHLVDAILKPMKLAGGKQPVTAPSNPLLIEQIELAMTEIEPSYGNVMIMDNSLHAAFGEYSIGLWPMDEDNTYHIRSLDGIGLPSGIPTDREYVQFISHDHQLPLPAKDFLKTHYRIGEILQVSGIGRKIEDELDNSLDDPLNLRRDGSTDLWSILERKMLINV
;
A
#
# COMPACT_ATOMS: atom_id res chain seq x y z
N MET A 1 -4.28 49.88 5.29
CA MET A 1 -3.45 48.86 4.62
C MET A 1 -3.49 47.61 5.47
N ALA A 2 -4.17 46.57 5.00
CA ALA A 2 -4.12 45.25 5.65
C ALA A 2 -2.82 44.54 5.21
N PRO A 3 -2.19 43.74 6.07
CA PRO A 3 -0.95 43.04 5.73
C PRO A 3 -1.22 41.98 4.63
N PRO A 4 -0.22 41.69 3.77
CA PRO A 4 -0.36 40.67 2.75
C PRO A 4 -0.55 39.30 3.41
N TYR A 5 -1.58 38.59 2.95
CA TYR A 5 -1.92 37.24 3.38
C TYR A 5 -0.78 36.29 3.01
N VAL A 6 -0.02 35.84 4.01
CA VAL A 6 0.99 34.78 3.84
C VAL A 6 0.22 33.47 3.88
N TRP A 7 0.03 32.84 2.72
CA TRP A 7 -0.52 31.50 2.65
C TRP A 7 0.47 30.53 3.30
N THR A 8 0.12 30.00 4.46
CA THR A 8 0.81 28.88 5.11
C THR A 8 0.15 27.59 4.68
N ASP A 9 0.94 26.71 4.08
CA ASP A 9 0.48 25.41 3.59
C ASP A 9 -0.15 24.58 4.74
N PRO A 10 -1.47 24.33 4.72
CA PRO A 10 -2.16 23.59 5.76
C PRO A 10 -1.80 22.09 5.77
N LEU A 11 -1.05 21.59 4.77
CA LEU A 11 -0.62 20.20 4.67
C LEU A 11 0.70 19.91 5.40
N GLN A 12 1.38 20.94 5.94
CA GLN A 12 2.59 20.75 6.77
C GLN A 12 2.37 19.85 8.00
N ALA A 13 1.13 19.72 8.46
CA ALA A 13 0.78 18.94 9.64
C ALA A 13 0.41 17.48 9.34
N LEU A 14 0.31 17.09 8.07
CA LEU A 14 0.10 15.69 7.71
C LEU A 14 1.42 14.95 7.91
N ALA A 15 1.35 13.89 8.72
CA ALA A 15 2.50 13.13 9.19
C ALA A 15 3.55 12.90 8.09
N LEU A 16 4.80 13.25 8.42
CA LEU A 16 5.97 13.03 7.59
C LEU A 16 5.94 11.62 7.00
N ILE A 17 5.69 11.55 5.69
CA ILE A 17 6.29 10.47 4.91
C ILE A 17 7.78 10.58 5.23
N THR A 18 8.34 9.57 5.90
CA THR A 18 9.77 9.50 6.14
C THR A 18 10.47 9.77 4.80
N GLU A 19 11.44 10.68 4.74
CA GLU A 19 12.07 10.99 3.46
C GLU A 19 12.75 9.73 2.90
N ASN A 20 12.62 9.49 1.58
CA ASN A 20 13.32 8.38 0.95
C ASN A 20 14.83 8.59 1.18
N PRO A 21 15.52 7.69 1.92
CA PRO A 21 16.95 7.86 2.23
C PRO A 21 17.83 7.76 0.98
N ALA A 22 17.30 7.24 -0.12
CA ALA A 22 18.00 7.15 -1.38
C ALA A 22 17.61 8.29 -2.31
N ARG A 23 18.59 9.15 -2.62
CA ARG A 23 18.50 10.05 -3.76
C ARG A 23 18.56 9.18 -5.02
N LEU A 24 17.49 9.14 -5.79
CA LEU A 24 17.48 8.50 -7.12
C LEU A 24 18.65 9.07 -7.93
N SER A 25 19.74 8.32 -8.07
CA SER A 25 20.78 8.66 -9.03
C SER A 25 20.30 8.10 -10.37
N GLU A 26 19.97 8.98 -11.32
CA GLU A 26 19.59 8.59 -12.68
C GLU A 26 20.68 7.71 -13.34
N GLU A 27 21.94 7.87 -12.94
CA GLU A 27 23.07 7.07 -13.40
C GLU A 27 22.94 5.58 -13.04
N LEU A 28 22.61 5.23 -11.79
CA LEU A 28 22.43 3.84 -11.35
C LEU A 28 21.22 3.16 -12.01
N SER A 29 20.14 3.90 -12.27
CA SER A 29 18.95 3.36 -12.94
C SER A 29 19.26 2.96 -14.39
N SER A 30 20.05 3.77 -15.11
CA SER A 30 20.49 3.44 -16.47
C SER A 30 21.47 2.26 -16.50
N ALA A 31 22.39 2.17 -15.53
CA ALA A 31 23.39 1.11 -15.42
C ALA A 31 22.77 -0.28 -15.13
N LEU A 32 21.72 -0.34 -14.32
CA LEU A 32 21.02 -1.60 -14.00
C LEU A 32 20.13 -2.15 -15.13
N SER A 33 20.20 -1.56 -16.34
CA SER A 33 19.51 -2.07 -17.52
C SER A 33 20.16 -3.34 -18.10
N ASN A 34 21.45 -3.57 -17.81
CA ASN A 34 22.18 -4.77 -18.21
C ASN A 34 21.82 -5.97 -17.30
N PRO A 35 21.37 -7.13 -17.85
CA PRO A 35 21.01 -8.30 -17.05
C PRO A 35 22.09 -8.80 -16.08
N ASP A 36 23.36 -8.78 -16.49
CA ASP A 36 24.46 -9.30 -15.66
C ASP A 36 24.80 -8.34 -14.50
N GLU A 37 24.72 -7.04 -14.76
CA GLU A 37 24.93 -6.00 -13.74
C GLU A 37 23.75 -5.96 -12.77
N PHE A 38 22.53 -6.14 -13.26
CA PHE A 38 21.33 -6.27 -12.41
C PHE A 38 21.48 -7.45 -11.45
N GLU A 39 21.87 -8.63 -11.93
CA GLU A 39 22.01 -9.80 -11.06
C GLU A 39 23.17 -9.63 -10.06
N THR A 40 24.27 -8.99 -10.49
CA THR A 40 25.39 -8.65 -9.60
C THR A 40 24.95 -7.68 -8.49
N ALA A 41 24.25 -6.61 -8.85
CA ALA A 41 23.75 -5.63 -7.90
C ALA A 41 22.68 -6.23 -6.97
N ARG A 42 21.81 -7.09 -7.51
CA ARG A 42 20.82 -7.84 -6.73
C ARG A 42 21.49 -8.75 -5.72
N GLN A 43 22.52 -9.49 -6.12
CA GLN A 43 23.26 -10.36 -5.21
C GLN A 43 23.95 -9.54 -4.11
N ARG A 44 24.53 -8.38 -4.47
CA ARG A 44 25.12 -7.46 -3.50
C ARG A 44 24.09 -6.94 -2.50
N ALA A 45 22.92 -6.49 -2.96
CA ALA A 45 21.84 -6.05 -2.10
C ALA A 45 21.34 -7.16 -1.17
N LYS A 46 21.22 -8.40 -1.66
CA LYS A 46 20.89 -9.57 -0.84
C LYS A 46 21.91 -9.81 0.26
N THR A 47 23.20 -9.79 -0.06
CA THR A 47 24.26 -9.97 0.94
C THR A 47 24.22 -8.88 2.01
N LEU A 48 24.00 -7.60 1.63
CA LEU A 48 23.84 -6.52 2.61
C LEU A 48 22.66 -6.75 3.57
N VAL A 49 21.54 -7.24 3.05
CA VAL A 49 20.35 -7.58 3.86
C VAL A 49 20.60 -8.81 4.75
N GLU A 50 21.39 -9.77 4.29
CA GLU A 50 21.75 -10.97 5.05
C GLU A 50 22.74 -10.68 6.18
N ASP A 51 23.69 -9.78 5.94
CA ASP A 51 24.71 -9.37 6.92
C ASP A 51 24.17 -8.41 8.00
N TYR A 52 22.97 -7.84 7.78
CA TYR A 52 22.32 -6.93 8.71
C TYR A 52 22.10 -7.56 10.09
N GLN A 53 22.66 -6.92 11.12
CA GLN A 53 22.49 -7.31 12.51
C GLN A 53 21.22 -6.68 13.09
N ARG A 54 20.31 -7.53 13.56
CA ARG A 54 19.05 -7.09 14.17
C ARG A 54 19.33 -6.26 15.43
N VAL A 55 18.71 -5.08 15.52
CA VAL A 55 18.88 -4.16 16.65
C VAL A 55 18.10 -4.64 17.88
N SER A 56 16.97 -5.29 17.65
CA SER A 56 16.12 -5.85 18.72
C SER A 56 15.53 -7.20 18.29
N PRO A 57 14.99 -7.99 19.23
CA PRO A 57 14.27 -9.22 18.91
C PRO A 57 13.04 -9.02 18.01
N SER A 58 12.48 -7.80 17.99
CA SER A 58 11.31 -7.42 17.18
C SER A 58 11.68 -6.81 15.82
N ASP A 59 12.96 -6.57 15.56
CA ASP A 59 13.47 -5.99 14.32
C ASP A 59 13.29 -6.96 13.15
N ASP A 60 12.36 -6.62 12.26
CA ASP A 60 11.99 -7.36 11.06
C ASP A 60 12.58 -6.74 9.78
N THR A 61 13.58 -5.86 9.88
CA THR A 61 14.18 -5.16 8.74
C THR A 61 14.64 -6.13 7.65
N ALA A 62 15.48 -7.10 8.01
CA ALA A 62 16.01 -8.06 7.05
C ALA A 62 14.95 -8.94 6.36
N PRO A 63 13.98 -9.57 7.07
CA PRO A 63 12.94 -10.36 6.41
C PRO A 63 12.01 -9.51 5.53
N VAL A 64 11.67 -8.29 5.95
CA VAL A 64 10.82 -7.38 5.15
C VAL A 64 11.52 -6.99 3.86
N LEU A 65 12.76 -6.49 3.92
CA LEU A 65 13.51 -6.09 2.72
C LEU A 65 13.75 -7.26 1.76
N ARG A 66 13.97 -8.48 2.29
CA ARG A 66 14.06 -9.70 1.46
C ARG A 66 12.77 -9.96 0.69
N LEU A 67 11.62 -9.87 1.36
CA LEU A 67 10.33 -10.08 0.72
C LEU A 67 10.07 -9.03 -0.36
N PHE A 68 10.37 -7.75 -0.13
CA PHE A 68 10.27 -6.73 -1.17
C PHE A 68 11.19 -7.05 -2.37
N LEU A 69 12.44 -7.44 -2.14
CA LEU A 69 13.38 -7.83 -3.21
C LEU A 69 12.92 -9.05 -4.01
N GLU A 70 12.13 -9.95 -3.41
CA GLU A 70 11.63 -11.16 -4.07
C GLU A 70 10.29 -10.95 -4.78
N LYS A 71 9.43 -10.09 -4.23
CA LYS A 71 8.01 -9.99 -4.60
C LYS A 71 7.70 -8.79 -5.51
N LEU A 72 8.48 -7.70 -5.45
CA LEU A 72 8.26 -6.54 -6.31
C LEU A 72 8.42 -6.88 -7.80
N PRO A 73 7.77 -6.13 -8.71
CA PRO A 73 8.09 -6.18 -10.14
C PRO A 73 9.53 -5.70 -10.40
N LYS A 74 10.06 -6.00 -11.59
CA LYS A 74 11.48 -5.78 -11.92
C LYS A 74 11.91 -4.33 -11.73
N GLU A 75 11.06 -3.39 -12.14
CA GLU A 75 11.29 -1.95 -12.02
C GLU A 75 11.38 -1.54 -10.54
N GLY A 76 10.43 -2.02 -9.72
CA GLY A 76 10.43 -1.80 -8.27
C GLY A 76 11.63 -2.44 -7.56
N GLN A 77 12.04 -3.64 -7.99
CA GLN A 77 13.26 -4.28 -7.48
C GLN A 77 14.50 -3.47 -7.83
N THR A 78 14.57 -2.89 -9.03
CA THR A 78 15.71 -2.09 -9.48
C THR A 78 15.88 -0.85 -8.61
N ALA A 79 14.78 -0.13 -8.35
CA ALA A 79 14.78 1.00 -7.43
C ALA A 79 15.21 0.56 -6.02
N LEU A 80 14.61 -0.50 -5.48
CA LEU A 80 14.94 -1.00 -4.15
C LEU A 80 16.40 -1.47 -4.01
N ILE A 81 16.95 -2.13 -5.03
CA ILE A 81 18.36 -2.57 -5.05
C ILE A 81 19.28 -1.35 -4.93
N SER A 82 19.01 -0.31 -5.72
CA SER A 82 19.75 0.95 -5.66
C SER A 82 19.65 1.58 -4.26
N ASP A 83 18.44 1.60 -3.69
CA ASP A 83 18.19 2.19 -2.38
C ASP A 83 18.90 1.40 -1.26
N ILE A 84 18.89 0.06 -1.30
CA ILE A 84 19.60 -0.79 -0.34
C ILE A 84 21.11 -0.58 -0.41
N ILE A 85 21.67 -0.49 -1.62
CA ILE A 85 23.12 -0.31 -1.80
C ILE A 85 23.57 1.07 -1.32
N THR A 86 22.74 2.09 -1.52
CA THR A 86 23.06 3.50 -1.20
C THR A 86 22.70 3.86 0.24
N SER A 87 21.75 3.16 0.84
CA SER A 87 21.23 3.47 2.17
C SER A 87 22.27 3.23 3.26
N GLU A 88 22.52 4.25 4.07
CA GLU A 88 23.35 4.16 5.28
C GLU A 88 22.66 3.36 6.40
N ASN A 89 21.32 3.33 6.41
CA ASN A 89 20.53 2.67 7.44
C ASN A 89 19.34 1.90 6.85
N LEU A 90 19.51 0.58 6.72
CA LEU A 90 18.47 -0.32 6.18
C LEU A 90 17.17 -0.32 6.99
N ARG A 91 17.22 -0.01 8.29
CA ARG A 91 16.02 0.08 9.12
C ARG A 91 15.17 1.29 8.73
N THR A 92 15.79 2.43 8.50
CA THR A 92 15.09 3.63 8.01
C THR A 92 14.47 3.40 6.64
N LEU A 93 15.18 2.72 5.74
CA LEU A 93 14.62 2.33 4.44
C LEU A 93 13.42 1.39 4.59
N ARG A 94 13.51 0.39 5.48
CA ARG A 94 12.37 -0.49 5.78
C ARG A 94 11.19 0.29 6.32
N ASP A 95 11.40 1.18 7.29
CA ASP A 95 10.33 1.98 7.88
C ASP A 95 9.67 2.87 6.82
N HIS A 96 10.45 3.46 5.93
CA HIS A 96 9.94 4.22 4.79
C HIS A 96 9.06 3.39 3.85
N LEU A 97 9.50 2.20 3.43
CA LEU A 97 8.68 1.33 2.56
C LEU A 97 7.37 0.92 3.22
N VAL A 98 7.40 0.71 4.53
CA VAL A 98 6.21 0.34 5.30
C VAL A 98 5.25 1.51 5.42
N ASP A 99 5.74 2.69 5.76
CA ASP A 99 4.94 3.89 5.97
C ASP A 99 4.41 4.48 4.65
N ALA A 100 5.21 4.43 3.58
CA ALA A 100 4.86 5.03 2.30
C ALA A 100 4.02 4.11 1.40
N ILE A 101 4.14 2.78 1.56
CA ILE A 101 3.48 1.81 0.68
C ILE A 101 2.49 0.94 1.46
N LEU A 102 2.96 0.17 2.45
CA LEU A 102 2.14 -0.86 3.07
C LEU A 102 1.01 -0.30 3.94
N LYS A 103 1.30 0.71 4.77
CA LYS A 103 0.30 1.35 5.63
C LYS A 103 -0.83 1.97 4.81
N PRO A 104 -0.58 2.87 3.84
CA PRO A 104 -1.64 3.44 3.01
C PRO A 104 -2.46 2.38 2.29
N MET A 105 -1.81 1.35 1.75
CA MET A 105 -2.50 0.31 1.00
C MET A 105 -3.34 -0.62 1.87
N LYS A 106 -2.92 -0.87 3.11
CA LYS A 106 -3.71 -1.60 4.10
C LYS A 106 -4.87 -0.76 4.64
N LEU A 107 -4.65 0.55 4.84
CA LEU A 107 -5.70 1.49 5.25
C LEU A 107 -6.80 1.68 4.20
N ALA A 108 -6.40 1.74 2.92
CA ALA A 108 -7.29 1.90 1.79
C ALA A 108 -7.95 0.59 1.34
N GLY A 109 -7.42 -0.55 1.76
CA GLY A 109 -7.88 -1.89 1.39
C GLY A 109 -9.38 -2.07 1.59
N GLY A 110 -10.15 -1.96 0.51
CA GLY A 110 -11.61 -2.15 0.52
C GLY A 110 -12.43 -0.94 0.97
N LYS A 111 -11.86 0.27 1.09
CA LYS A 111 -12.63 1.48 1.39
C LYS A 111 -12.42 2.53 0.29
N GLN A 112 -13.41 2.67 -0.59
CA GLN A 112 -13.61 3.97 -1.24
C GLN A 112 -13.84 5.03 -0.16
N PRO A 113 -13.50 6.31 -0.38
CA PRO A 113 -13.92 7.38 0.51
C PRO A 113 -15.45 7.31 0.64
N VAL A 114 -15.95 6.80 1.78
CA VAL A 114 -17.38 6.71 2.04
C VAL A 114 -17.83 8.10 2.44
N THR A 115 -18.10 8.91 1.44
CA THR A 115 -19.13 9.95 1.50
C THR A 115 -19.38 10.37 0.06
N ALA A 116 -20.38 9.76 -0.57
CA ALA A 116 -21.03 10.43 -1.69
C ALA A 116 -21.52 11.79 -1.15
N PRO A 117 -21.04 12.92 -1.66
CA PRO A 117 -21.48 14.21 -1.16
C PRO A 117 -22.97 14.36 -1.45
N SER A 118 -23.77 14.65 -0.43
CA SER A 118 -25.22 14.88 -0.57
C SER A 118 -25.57 16.16 -1.36
N ASN A 119 -24.54 16.89 -1.81
CA ASN A 119 -24.68 18.14 -2.53
C ASN A 119 -24.66 17.86 -4.05
N PRO A 120 -25.77 18.10 -4.77
CA PRO A 120 -25.88 17.80 -6.20
C PRO A 120 -24.86 18.56 -7.07
N LEU A 121 -24.41 19.74 -6.65
CA LEU A 121 -23.35 20.49 -7.36
C LEU A 121 -21.97 19.82 -7.22
N LEU A 122 -21.75 19.12 -6.11
CA LEU A 122 -20.51 18.40 -5.83
C LEU A 122 -20.49 17.06 -6.57
N ILE A 123 -21.66 16.42 -6.74
CA ILE A 123 -21.82 15.23 -7.59
C ILE A 123 -21.51 15.59 -9.05
N GLU A 124 -22.07 16.68 -9.58
CA GLU A 124 -21.81 17.13 -10.96
C GLU A 124 -20.32 17.46 -11.18
N GLN A 125 -19.68 18.10 -10.21
CA GLN A 125 -18.23 18.39 -10.28
C GLN A 125 -17.36 17.13 -10.16
N ILE A 126 -17.79 16.13 -9.39
CA ILE A 126 -17.12 14.82 -9.33
C ILE A 126 -17.29 14.08 -10.65
N GLU A 127 -18.48 14.06 -11.25
CA GLU A 127 -18.71 13.45 -12.56
C GLU A 127 -17.90 14.14 -13.67
N LEU A 128 -17.78 15.48 -13.61
CA LEU A 128 -16.89 16.25 -14.50
C LEU A 128 -15.41 15.90 -14.26
N ALA A 129 -14.97 15.82 -13.00
CA ALA A 129 -13.60 15.44 -12.69
C ALA A 129 -13.29 13.97 -13.06
N MET A 130 -14.26 13.07 -12.94
CA MET A 130 -14.16 11.67 -13.36
C MET A 130 -14.17 11.51 -14.89
N THR A 131 -14.62 12.51 -15.65
CA THR A 131 -14.53 12.50 -17.12
C THR A 131 -13.25 13.16 -17.63
N GLU A 132 -12.63 14.07 -16.87
CA GLU A 132 -11.32 14.67 -17.20
C GLU A 132 -10.12 13.81 -16.78
N ILE A 133 -10.25 13.06 -15.69
CA ILE A 133 -9.29 12.00 -15.36
C ILE A 133 -9.62 10.85 -16.30
N GLU A 134 -8.74 10.47 -17.24
CA GLU A 134 -8.89 9.19 -17.93
C GLU A 134 -9.02 8.09 -16.86
N PRO A 135 -10.22 7.52 -16.64
CA PRO A 135 -10.35 6.52 -15.62
C PRO A 135 -9.62 5.33 -16.20
N SER A 136 -8.52 4.93 -15.57
CA SER A 136 -7.98 3.60 -15.80
C SER A 136 -9.02 2.61 -15.24
N TYR A 137 -10.10 2.40 -15.98
CA TYR A 137 -11.19 1.46 -15.64
C TYR A 137 -10.64 0.04 -15.45
N GLY A 138 -9.44 -0.25 -15.96
CA GLY A 138 -8.70 -1.47 -15.66
C GLY A 138 -8.28 -1.64 -14.19
N ASN A 139 -8.36 -0.62 -13.35
CA ASN A 139 -8.12 -0.72 -11.90
C ASN A 139 -9.42 -0.79 -11.07
N VAL A 140 -10.58 -0.88 -11.74
CA VAL A 140 -11.88 -0.92 -11.08
C VAL A 140 -12.47 -2.32 -11.24
N MET A 141 -12.98 -2.87 -10.14
CA MET A 141 -13.76 -4.10 -10.16
C MET A 141 -14.86 -4.03 -9.12
N ILE A 142 -16.05 -4.53 -9.48
CA ILE A 142 -17.18 -4.68 -8.58
C ILE A 142 -17.19 -6.11 -8.06
N MET A 143 -17.33 -6.27 -6.75
CA MET A 143 -17.37 -7.55 -6.06
C MET A 143 -18.60 -7.61 -5.16
N ASP A 144 -19.08 -8.81 -4.82
CA ASP A 144 -20.01 -8.96 -3.71
C ASP A 144 -19.32 -8.58 -2.39
N ASN A 145 -20.11 -8.30 -1.36
CA ASN A 145 -19.59 -7.73 -0.11
C ASN A 145 -18.55 -8.63 0.59
N SER A 146 -18.73 -9.95 0.56
CA SER A 146 -17.80 -10.89 1.20
C SER A 146 -16.48 -10.98 0.44
N LEU A 147 -16.54 -11.05 -0.89
CA LEU A 147 -15.35 -11.06 -1.74
C LEU A 147 -14.61 -9.71 -1.70
N HIS A 148 -15.36 -8.61 -1.69
CA HIS A 148 -14.82 -7.25 -1.57
C HIS A 148 -14.05 -7.07 -0.26
N ALA A 149 -14.61 -7.50 0.87
CA ALA A 149 -13.93 -7.44 2.16
C ALA A 149 -12.65 -8.30 2.17
N ALA A 150 -12.73 -9.55 1.69
CA ALA A 150 -11.57 -10.44 1.65
C ALA A 150 -10.44 -9.89 0.75
N PHE A 151 -10.80 -9.36 -0.42
CA PHE A 151 -9.84 -8.76 -1.35
C PHE A 151 -9.24 -7.47 -0.79
N GLY A 152 -10.07 -6.60 -0.21
CA GLY A 152 -9.63 -5.36 0.43
C GLY A 152 -8.66 -5.60 1.59
N GLU A 153 -8.92 -6.62 2.40
CA GLU A 153 -8.05 -6.96 3.54
C GLU A 153 -6.78 -7.73 3.16
N TYR A 154 -6.59 -8.03 1.87
CA TYR A 154 -5.50 -8.86 1.36
C TYR A 154 -5.49 -10.27 1.97
N SER A 155 -6.66 -10.81 2.32
CA SER A 155 -6.79 -12.23 2.74
C SER A 155 -6.87 -13.16 1.55
N ILE A 156 -7.30 -12.65 0.39
CA ILE A 156 -7.23 -13.34 -0.89
C ILE A 156 -6.45 -12.54 -1.92
N GLY A 157 -5.92 -13.23 -2.93
CA GLY A 157 -5.29 -12.61 -4.09
C GLY A 157 -5.60 -13.34 -5.38
N LEU A 158 -5.46 -12.61 -6.49
CA LEU A 158 -5.68 -13.09 -7.85
C LEU A 158 -4.37 -13.03 -8.64
N TRP A 159 -3.78 -14.19 -8.93
CA TRP A 159 -2.56 -14.29 -9.70
C TRP A 159 -2.87 -14.54 -11.19
N PRO A 160 -2.42 -13.69 -12.13
CA PRO A 160 -2.74 -13.86 -13.54
C PRO A 160 -2.14 -15.14 -14.12
N MET A 161 -2.93 -15.81 -14.96
CA MET A 161 -2.51 -16.97 -15.77
C MET A 161 -2.21 -16.55 -17.21
N ASP A 162 -1.65 -17.50 -17.97
CA ASP A 162 -1.33 -17.30 -19.40
C ASP A 162 -2.61 -17.06 -20.21
N GLU A 163 -3.70 -17.76 -19.87
CA GLU A 163 -5.01 -17.56 -20.47
C GLU A 163 -5.57 -16.18 -20.14
N ASP A 164 -6.24 -15.57 -21.12
CA ASP A 164 -6.87 -14.27 -20.94
C ASP A 164 -7.94 -14.31 -19.85
N ASN A 165 -7.90 -13.28 -19.00
CA ASN A 165 -8.84 -13.05 -17.91
C ASN A 165 -8.98 -14.24 -16.94
N THR A 166 -7.97 -15.12 -16.87
CA THR A 166 -7.95 -16.26 -15.97
C THR A 166 -6.93 -16.02 -14.87
N TYR A 167 -7.31 -16.36 -13.64
CA TYR A 167 -6.53 -16.06 -12.45
C TYR A 167 -6.56 -17.22 -11.47
N HIS A 168 -5.41 -17.53 -10.87
CA HIS A 168 -5.36 -18.36 -9.68
C HIS A 168 -5.87 -17.56 -8.49
N ILE A 169 -6.91 -18.05 -7.83
CA ILE A 169 -7.40 -17.47 -6.58
C ILE A 169 -6.77 -18.20 -5.40
N ARG A 170 -6.20 -17.44 -4.45
CA ARG A 170 -5.52 -18.01 -3.29
C ARG A 170 -5.90 -17.28 -2.02
N SER A 171 -6.04 -18.04 -0.94
CA SER A 171 -6.00 -17.49 0.42
C SER A 171 -4.54 -17.20 0.77
N LEU A 172 -4.30 -15.97 1.22
CA LEU A 172 -2.99 -15.46 1.60
C LEU A 172 -2.81 -15.45 3.12
N ASP A 173 -3.92 -15.46 3.88
CA ASP A 173 -3.97 -15.47 5.35
C ASP A 173 -4.01 -16.89 5.95
N GLY A 174 -4.20 -17.92 5.12
CA GLY A 174 -4.28 -19.32 5.54
C GLY A 174 -5.63 -19.72 6.15
N ILE A 175 -6.64 -18.84 6.12
CA ILE A 175 -7.98 -19.10 6.68
C ILE A 175 -8.89 -19.81 5.65
N GLY A 176 -8.51 -19.78 4.37
CA GLY A 176 -9.24 -20.40 3.27
C GLY A 176 -10.00 -19.38 2.42
N LEU A 177 -10.67 -19.85 1.38
CA LEU A 177 -11.43 -18.99 0.46
C LEU A 177 -12.82 -18.65 1.03
N PRO A 178 -13.36 -17.45 0.72
CA PRO A 178 -14.73 -17.09 1.08
C PRO A 178 -15.77 -18.08 0.55
N SER A 179 -16.90 -18.16 1.25
CA SER A 179 -18.05 -18.98 0.82
C SER A 179 -18.55 -18.53 -0.56
N GLY A 180 -18.86 -19.50 -1.43
CA GLY A 180 -19.31 -19.22 -2.80
C GLY A 180 -18.21 -19.37 -3.85
N ILE A 181 -16.94 -19.50 -3.45
CA ILE A 181 -15.84 -19.86 -4.34
C ILE A 181 -15.65 -21.38 -4.27
N PRO A 182 -15.80 -22.10 -5.40
CA PRO A 182 -15.61 -23.55 -5.42
C PRO A 182 -14.18 -23.91 -4.97
N THR A 183 -14.06 -24.67 -3.89
CA THR A 183 -12.75 -25.05 -3.30
C THR A 183 -12.04 -26.12 -4.12
N ASP A 184 -12.76 -26.77 -5.04
CA ASP A 184 -12.27 -27.74 -6.01
C ASP A 184 -11.60 -27.08 -7.23
N ARG A 185 -11.71 -25.75 -7.38
CA ARG A 185 -11.09 -24.99 -8.46
C ARG A 185 -10.14 -23.94 -7.91
N GLU A 186 -8.86 -24.08 -8.24
CA GLU A 186 -7.82 -23.12 -7.85
C GLU A 186 -7.77 -21.88 -8.76
N TYR A 187 -8.73 -21.71 -9.67
CA TYR A 187 -8.75 -20.61 -10.63
C TYR A 187 -10.16 -20.10 -10.92
N VAL A 188 -10.21 -18.83 -11.33
CA VAL A 188 -11.42 -18.12 -11.74
C VAL A 188 -11.18 -17.49 -13.11
N GLN A 189 -12.24 -17.38 -13.92
CA GLN A 189 -12.21 -16.65 -15.18
C GLN A 189 -13.18 -15.48 -15.10
N PHE A 190 -12.71 -14.30 -15.44
CA PHE A 190 -13.55 -13.11 -15.48
C PHE A 190 -14.25 -13.01 -16.82
N ILE A 191 -15.56 -12.80 -16.77
CA ILE A 191 -16.43 -12.68 -17.94
C ILE A 191 -17.06 -11.30 -17.89
N SER A 192 -16.87 -10.53 -18.97
CA SER A 192 -17.56 -9.26 -19.14
C SER A 192 -18.99 -9.53 -19.61
N HIS A 193 -19.97 -9.15 -18.79
CA HIS A 193 -21.39 -9.14 -19.16
C HIS A 193 -21.84 -7.79 -19.72
N ASP A 194 -21.03 -6.76 -19.54
CA ASP A 194 -21.19 -5.43 -20.12
C ASP A 194 -19.86 -5.00 -20.75
N HIS A 195 -19.84 -4.94 -22.09
CA HIS A 195 -18.65 -4.61 -22.87
C HIS A 195 -18.25 -3.13 -22.81
N GLN A 196 -19.08 -2.28 -22.18
CA GLN A 196 -18.72 -0.88 -21.92
C GLN A 196 -17.73 -0.75 -20.77
N LEU A 197 -17.65 -1.76 -19.90
CA LEU A 197 -16.72 -1.81 -18.79
C LEU A 197 -15.61 -2.81 -19.11
N PRO A 198 -14.34 -2.37 -19.23
CA PRO A 198 -13.24 -3.29 -19.42
C PRO A 198 -13.09 -4.17 -18.17
N LEU A 199 -12.61 -5.39 -18.38
CA LEU A 199 -12.18 -6.23 -17.28
C LEU A 199 -10.95 -5.63 -16.59
N PRO A 200 -10.76 -5.88 -15.28
CA PRO A 200 -9.59 -5.37 -14.57
C PRO A 200 -8.30 -5.88 -15.21
N ALA A 201 -7.32 -4.99 -15.34
CA ALA A 201 -6.05 -5.30 -15.96
C ALA A 201 -5.23 -6.25 -15.07
N LYS A 202 -4.58 -7.23 -15.71
CA LYS A 202 -3.78 -8.27 -15.04
C LYS A 202 -2.70 -7.68 -14.11
N ASP A 203 -2.11 -6.55 -14.48
CA ASP A 203 -1.02 -5.93 -13.73
C ASP A 203 -1.45 -5.36 -12.37
N PHE A 204 -2.66 -4.80 -12.27
CA PHE A 204 -3.19 -4.30 -10.99
C PHE A 204 -3.50 -5.45 -10.03
N LEU A 205 -4.10 -6.53 -10.55
CA LEU A 205 -4.39 -7.74 -9.76
C LEU A 205 -3.10 -8.43 -9.30
N LYS A 206 -2.09 -8.51 -10.18
CA LYS A 206 -0.77 -9.03 -9.83
C LYS A 206 -0.10 -8.17 -8.76
N THR A 207 -0.21 -6.85 -8.86
CA THR A 207 0.34 -5.91 -7.86
C THR A 207 -0.34 -6.10 -6.50
N HIS A 208 -1.67 -6.13 -6.48
CA HIS A 208 -2.45 -6.43 -5.27
C HIS A 208 -2.04 -7.76 -4.63
N TYR A 209 -1.93 -8.83 -5.43
CA TYR A 209 -1.48 -10.13 -4.95
C TYR A 209 -0.10 -10.07 -4.31
N ARG A 210 0.88 -9.40 -4.94
CA ARG A 210 2.24 -9.26 -4.40
C ARG A 210 2.27 -8.53 -3.07
N ILE A 211 1.44 -7.51 -2.93
CA ILE A 211 1.34 -6.73 -1.70
C ILE A 211 0.68 -7.56 -0.61
N GLY A 212 -0.35 -8.33 -0.94
CA GLY A 212 -0.94 -9.30 -0.01
C GLY A 212 0.07 -10.34 0.45
N GLU A 213 0.90 -10.89 -0.46
CA GLU A 213 2.00 -11.79 -0.06
C GLU A 213 2.96 -11.11 0.91
N ILE A 214 3.38 -9.87 0.65
CA ILE A 214 4.28 -9.13 1.54
C ILE A 214 3.62 -8.92 2.90
N LEU A 215 2.36 -8.46 2.95
CA LEU A 215 1.61 -8.17 4.17
C LEU A 215 1.44 -9.42 5.04
N GLN A 216 1.05 -10.54 4.44
CA GLN A 216 0.73 -11.77 5.16
C GLN A 216 1.99 -12.56 5.54
N VAL A 217 2.92 -12.77 4.59
CA VAL A 217 4.13 -13.60 4.82
C VAL A 217 5.11 -12.95 5.77
N SER A 218 5.28 -11.62 5.71
CA SER A 218 6.14 -10.92 6.68
C SER A 218 5.51 -10.81 8.07
N GLY A 219 4.20 -11.01 8.18
CA GLY A 219 3.41 -10.71 9.39
C GLY A 219 3.26 -9.20 9.66
N ILE A 220 3.75 -8.33 8.77
CA ILE A 220 3.68 -6.88 8.94
C ILE A 220 2.25 -6.35 8.82
N GLY A 221 1.37 -7.04 8.08
CA GLY A 221 -0.04 -6.68 7.98
C GLY A 221 -0.69 -6.62 9.36
N ARG A 222 -0.48 -7.66 10.18
CA ARG A 222 -0.97 -7.68 11.57
C ARG A 222 -0.34 -6.61 12.44
N LYS A 223 0.98 -6.34 12.29
CA LYS A 223 1.62 -5.26 13.05
C LYS A 223 1.03 -3.89 12.71
N ILE A 224 0.72 -3.65 11.45
CA ILE A 224 0.08 -2.41 10.98
C ILE A 224 -1.35 -2.32 11.52
N GLU A 225 -2.11 -3.41 11.49
CA GLU A 225 -3.45 -3.48 12.09
C GLU A 225 -3.40 -3.21 13.60
N ASP A 226 -2.52 -3.90 14.34
CA ASP A 226 -2.32 -3.69 15.77
C ASP A 226 -1.92 -2.24 16.07
N GLU A 227 -0.98 -1.66 15.31
CA GLU A 227 -0.59 -0.25 15.45
C GLU A 227 -1.77 0.69 15.19
N LEU A 228 -2.56 0.41 14.15
CA LEU A 228 -3.74 1.19 13.81
C LEU A 228 -4.82 1.09 14.89
N ASP A 229 -5.12 -0.11 15.38
CA ASP A 229 -6.14 -0.32 16.41
C ASP A 229 -5.71 0.31 17.73
N ASN A 230 -4.44 0.16 18.11
CA ASN A 230 -3.88 0.88 19.26
C ASN A 230 -3.95 2.41 19.07
N SER A 231 -3.79 2.91 17.85
CA SER A 231 -3.93 4.34 17.55
C SER A 231 -5.38 4.82 17.61
N LEU A 232 -6.36 3.96 17.29
CA LEU A 232 -7.79 4.26 17.39
C LEU A 232 -8.29 4.28 18.83
N ASP A 233 -7.69 3.45 19.68
CA ASP A 233 -7.94 3.42 21.12
C ASP A 233 -7.15 4.49 21.89
N ASP A 234 -6.20 5.19 21.25
CA ASP A 234 -5.49 6.32 21.85
C ASP A 234 -6.47 7.50 22.01
N PRO A 235 -6.80 7.91 23.26
CA PRO A 235 -7.67 9.05 23.50
C PRO A 235 -7.09 10.39 23.01
N LEU A 236 -5.85 10.41 22.52
CA LEU A 236 -5.18 11.58 21.94
C LEU A 236 -5.24 11.65 20.40
N ASN A 237 -5.83 10.67 19.74
CA ASN A 237 -5.95 10.62 18.27
C ASN A 237 -7.36 10.95 17.77
N LEU A 238 -7.42 11.39 16.51
CA LEU A 238 -8.68 11.66 15.82
C LEU A 238 -9.38 10.34 15.48
N ARG A 239 -10.57 10.14 16.04
CA ARG A 239 -11.49 9.07 15.63
C ARG A 239 -12.03 9.32 14.22
N ARG A 240 -12.04 8.25 13.44
CA ARG A 240 -12.52 8.23 12.04
C ARG A 240 -13.99 8.61 11.88
N ASP A 241 -14.80 8.41 12.91
CA ASP A 241 -16.23 8.74 12.91
C ASP A 241 -16.53 10.21 13.24
N GLY A 242 -15.49 11.02 13.46
CA GLY A 242 -15.62 12.42 13.83
C GLY A 242 -16.06 12.66 15.27
N SER A 243 -16.22 11.60 16.09
CA SER A 243 -16.64 11.72 17.50
C SER A 243 -15.52 12.15 18.45
N THR A 244 -14.36 12.53 17.91
CA THR A 244 -13.21 12.94 18.71
C THR A 244 -13.52 14.14 19.57
N ASP A 245 -13.29 14.03 20.87
CA ASP A 245 -13.28 15.19 21.77
C ASP A 245 -11.98 15.98 21.60
N LEU A 246 -11.97 16.85 20.60
CA LEU A 246 -10.85 17.72 20.27
C LEU A 246 -10.45 18.62 21.44
N TRP A 247 -11.39 18.99 22.32
CA TRP A 247 -11.14 19.87 23.47
C TRP A 247 -10.23 19.17 24.49
N SER A 248 -10.56 17.93 24.86
CA SER A 248 -9.73 17.12 25.76
C SER A 248 -8.32 16.84 25.20
N ILE A 249 -8.18 16.68 23.89
CA ILE A 249 -6.88 16.47 23.24
C ILE A 249 -6.05 17.76 23.27
N LEU A 250 -6.67 18.90 22.98
CA LEU A 250 -6.03 20.22 23.04
C LEU A 250 -5.59 20.57 24.46
N GLU A 251 -6.43 20.36 25.47
CA GLU A 251 -6.07 20.58 26.88
C GLU A 251 -4.83 19.78 27.29
N ARG A 252 -4.75 18.51 26.87
CA ARG A 252 -3.62 17.63 27.17
C ARG A 252 -2.35 17.97 26.38
N LYS A 253 -2.46 18.32 25.09
CA LYS A 253 -1.32 18.63 24.22
C LYS A 253 -0.76 20.04 24.42
N MET A 254 -1.58 21.00 24.82
CA MET A 254 -1.17 22.39 25.04
C MET A 254 -0.76 22.70 26.49
N LEU A 255 -0.73 21.69 27.38
CA LEU A 255 -0.42 21.87 28.81
C LEU A 255 -1.22 23.03 29.44
N ILE A 256 -2.51 23.18 29.13
CA ILE A 256 -3.37 24.26 29.69
C ILE A 256 -3.88 23.87 31.09
N ASN A 257 -3.02 23.23 31.89
CA ASN A 257 -3.24 23.06 33.32
C ASN A 257 -2.12 23.79 34.06
N VAL A 258 -2.29 25.11 34.17
CA VAL A 258 -1.84 25.93 35.30
C VAL A 258 -3.05 26.68 35.82
#